data_AF-A0A951TKF0-F1
#
_entry.id   AF-A0A951TKF0-F1
#
_cell.length_a   1.000
_cell.length_b   1.000
_cell.length_c   1.000
_cell.angle_alpha   90.00
_cell.angle_beta   90.00
_cell.angle_gamma   90.00
#
_symmetry.space_group_name_H-M   'P 1'
#
loop_
_entity.id
_entity.type
_entity.pdbx_description
1 polymer ?
#
loop_
_entity_poly.entity_id
_entity_poly.type
_entity_poly.pdbx_seq_one_letter_code
_entity_poly.pdbx_strand_id
1 'polypeptide(L)'
;MKRLVQKGFTTNIKTARRMVDRLKPEVWDALEEVIKEHPVLLNRAPTLHRLGIQAFEPKLVEGKAIQIHPLVCPAFNADFDGDQMAVHVPLFAPAQAEARVLMMSTNNLFSPRDGAPAMAPGNDMVLGCFYLTMIKRGAKQPDKVSEEEAAQLPLYGSVGEAIRAYDFGYRTLHELVCVRHPKGNINADGHGARLVTTVGRILFNEILPEELQFANVLADKKTISRLVLDTYEACGNERCVQLLDDVKSLGFKFATKSGMSISMGDFRVESRREDIIHRTEAQVNKVNKAYIDDPYSMTAQERERQVLNAWVKATQDVATDVSNALDKFNPLSLMSQSGATGKVKQMMQIVGMRGLMQDPSGRLIEDLPVKSNFRQGLELHEYFVSTHGARKGLADTALRTADAGYLTRRLVDVSQDVIIRAEDCGTSDGIFVREVYESDE
;
A
#
# COMPACT_ATOMS: atom_id res chain seq x y z
N MET A 1 11.78 -31.81 25.98
CA MET A 1 11.88 -32.88 27.01
C MET A 1 12.08 -34.28 26.43
N LYS A 2 11.12 -34.85 25.67
CA LYS A 2 11.26 -36.20 25.06
C LYS A 2 12.57 -36.35 24.26
N ARG A 3 12.94 -35.32 23.50
CA ARG A 3 14.17 -35.33 22.70
C ARG A 3 15.47 -35.34 23.51
N LEU A 4 15.49 -34.67 24.67
CA LEU A 4 16.62 -34.71 25.61
C LEU A 4 16.84 -36.11 26.21
N VAL A 5 15.76 -36.84 26.45
CA VAL A 5 15.84 -38.23 26.91
C VAL A 5 16.33 -39.16 25.80
N GLN A 6 15.82 -38.99 24.58
CA GLN A 6 16.24 -39.79 23.42
C GLN A 6 17.71 -39.58 23.05
N LYS A 7 18.24 -38.36 23.20
CA LYS A 7 19.66 -38.06 22.97
C LYS A 7 20.59 -38.50 24.10
N GLY A 8 20.06 -39.07 25.18
CA GLY A 8 20.86 -39.58 26.31
C GLY A 8 21.37 -38.51 27.29
N PHE A 9 21.01 -37.24 27.13
CA PHE A 9 21.38 -36.17 28.08
C PHE A 9 20.77 -36.37 29.46
N THR A 10 19.62 -37.06 29.53
CA THR A 10 18.94 -37.41 30.78
C THR A 10 18.24 -38.74 30.66
N THR A 11 18.19 -39.51 31.74
CA THR A 11 17.42 -40.77 31.80
C THR A 11 15.96 -40.57 32.20
N ASN A 12 15.60 -39.45 32.85
CA ASN A 12 14.28 -39.23 33.44
C ASN A 12 13.64 -37.92 32.94
N ILE A 13 12.33 -37.95 32.66
CA ILE A 13 11.57 -36.76 32.27
C ILE A 13 11.61 -35.68 33.36
N LYS A 14 11.65 -36.06 34.64
CA LYS A 14 11.75 -35.09 35.76
C LYS A 14 13.06 -34.29 35.72
N THR A 15 14.18 -34.93 35.39
CA THR A 15 15.46 -34.24 35.27
C THR A 15 15.52 -33.42 33.98
N ALA A 16 14.94 -33.91 32.89
CA ALA A 16 14.78 -33.15 31.65
C ALA A 16 13.99 -31.84 31.88
N ARG A 17 12.89 -31.88 32.66
CA ARG A 17 12.12 -30.66 33.02
C ARG A 17 12.99 -29.65 33.76
N ARG A 18 13.74 -30.09 34.79
CA ARG A 18 14.68 -29.22 35.53
C ARG A 18 15.76 -28.61 34.63
N MET A 19 16.22 -29.31 33.60
CA MET A 19 17.20 -28.77 32.65
C MET A 19 16.59 -27.67 31.77
N VAL A 20 15.34 -27.84 31.33
CA VAL A 20 14.58 -26.83 30.60
C VAL A 20 14.34 -25.61 31.49
N ASP A 21 13.89 -25.80 32.72
CA ASP A 21 13.63 -24.70 33.67
C ASP A 21 14.90 -23.90 34.01
N ARG A 22 16.07 -24.56 33.98
CA ARG A 22 17.39 -23.93 34.19
C ARG A 22 18.03 -23.40 32.91
N LEU A 23 17.36 -23.50 31.76
CA LEU A 23 17.82 -22.99 30.46
C LEU A 23 19.24 -23.46 30.10
N LYS A 24 19.53 -24.75 30.34
CA LYS A 24 20.85 -25.29 30.01
C LYS A 24 21.15 -25.25 28.50
N PRO A 25 22.43 -25.12 28.08
CA PRO A 25 22.81 -25.02 26.66
C PRO A 25 22.25 -26.14 25.77
N GLU A 26 22.25 -27.38 26.25
CA GLU A 26 21.82 -28.56 25.47
C GLU A 26 20.31 -28.54 25.11
N VAL A 27 19.53 -27.68 25.79
CA VAL A 27 18.11 -27.49 25.50
C VAL A 27 17.90 -26.76 24.18
N TRP A 28 18.79 -25.82 23.83
CA TRP A 28 18.66 -25.01 22.61
C TRP A 28 18.87 -25.86 21.35
N ASP A 29 19.91 -26.70 21.32
CA ASP A 29 20.15 -27.64 20.21
C ASP A 29 19.00 -28.63 20.03
N ALA A 30 18.43 -29.10 21.15
CA ALA A 30 17.27 -29.98 21.12
C ALA A 30 15.99 -29.24 20.69
N LEU A 31 15.86 -27.95 21.01
CA LEU A 31 14.73 -27.14 20.60
C LEU A 31 14.75 -26.87 19.09
N GLU A 32 15.91 -26.51 18.54
CA GLU A 32 16.07 -26.25 17.10
C GLU A 32 15.67 -27.46 16.24
N GLU A 33 16.01 -28.67 16.68
CA GLU A 33 15.60 -29.88 15.98
C GLU A 33 14.09 -30.16 16.09
N VAL A 34 13.47 -29.82 17.23
CA VAL A 34 12.04 -30.08 17.46
C VAL A 34 11.14 -29.13 16.68
N ILE A 35 11.59 -27.90 16.44
CA ILE A 35 10.80 -26.89 15.72
C ILE A 35 10.90 -27.02 14.19
N LYS A 36 11.88 -27.77 13.68
CA LYS A 36 12.03 -28.00 12.23
C LYS A 36 10.77 -28.66 11.69
N GLU A 37 10.24 -28.08 10.61
CA GLU A 37 9.02 -28.54 9.94
C GLU A 37 7.79 -28.61 10.85
N HIS A 38 7.77 -27.87 11.97
CA HIS A 38 6.64 -27.79 12.87
C HIS A 38 5.98 -26.41 12.77
N PRO A 39 4.89 -26.25 12.00
CA PRO A 39 4.29 -24.95 11.76
C PRO A 39 3.63 -24.41 13.04
N VAL A 40 3.62 -23.08 13.18
CA VAL A 40 2.90 -22.35 14.24
C VAL A 40 1.87 -21.43 13.61
N LEU A 41 0.75 -21.21 14.31
CA LEU A 41 -0.28 -20.28 13.87
C LEU A 41 -0.09 -18.94 14.58
N LEU A 42 -0.04 -17.86 13.82
CA LEU A 42 -0.06 -16.50 14.35
C LEU A 42 -1.47 -15.93 14.18
N ASN A 43 -1.95 -15.24 15.21
CA ASN A 43 -3.23 -14.54 15.20
C ASN A 43 -3.08 -13.13 15.77
N ARG A 44 -3.78 -12.16 15.17
CA ARG A 44 -3.95 -10.80 15.71
C ARG A 44 -5.42 -10.50 15.89
N ALA A 45 -5.79 -10.03 17.08
CA ALA A 45 -7.14 -9.56 17.36
C ALA A 45 -7.29 -8.08 16.94
N PRO A 46 -8.46 -7.67 16.40
CA PRO A 46 -9.63 -8.49 16.08
C PRO A 46 -9.46 -9.29 14.78
N THR A 47 -9.88 -10.56 14.79
CA THR A 47 -9.83 -11.43 13.60
C THR A 47 -11.05 -11.20 12.73
N LEU A 48 -10.91 -10.36 11.69
CA LEU A 48 -12.03 -9.96 10.82
C LEU A 48 -12.31 -10.94 9.68
N HIS A 49 -11.30 -11.70 9.26
CA HIS A 49 -11.39 -12.65 8.15
C HIS A 49 -10.35 -13.76 8.32
N ARG A 50 -10.45 -14.83 7.51
CA ARG A 50 -9.58 -16.02 7.63
C ARG A 50 -8.08 -15.70 7.59
N LEU A 51 -7.65 -14.69 6.81
CA LEU A 51 -6.24 -14.30 6.71
C LEU A 51 -5.68 -13.65 7.99
N GLY A 52 -6.54 -13.36 8.98
CA GLY A 52 -6.10 -12.91 10.31
C GLY A 52 -5.50 -14.03 11.16
N ILE A 53 -5.53 -15.28 10.68
CA ILE A 53 -4.80 -16.41 11.23
C ILE A 53 -4.03 -17.08 10.09
N GLN A 54 -2.72 -17.16 10.19
CA GLN A 54 -1.87 -17.83 9.20
C GLN A 54 -0.81 -18.69 9.87
N ALA A 55 -0.38 -19.73 9.16
CA ALA A 55 0.70 -20.62 9.56
C ALA A 55 2.06 -20.13 9.05
N PHE A 56 3.08 -20.30 9.88
CA PHE A 56 4.47 -19.97 9.60
C PHE A 56 5.40 -21.06 10.11
N GLU A 57 6.57 -21.16 9.51
CA GLU A 57 7.65 -21.97 10.04
C GLU A 57 8.48 -21.14 11.03
N PRO A 58 8.55 -21.54 12.31
CA PRO A 58 9.27 -20.77 13.31
C PRO A 58 10.79 -20.87 13.09
N LYS A 59 11.47 -19.74 13.23
CA LYS A 59 12.94 -19.66 13.33
C LYS A 59 13.31 -19.14 14.71
N LEU A 60 14.28 -19.79 15.35
CA LEU A 60 14.81 -19.30 16.62
C LEU A 60 15.57 -18.01 16.37
N VAL A 61 15.18 -16.98 17.11
CA VAL A 61 15.83 -15.67 17.12
C VAL A 61 16.07 -15.26 18.56
N GLU A 62 17.12 -14.49 18.80
CA GLU A 62 17.35 -13.89 20.10
C GLU A 62 16.39 -12.71 20.32
N GLY A 63 15.96 -12.50 21.56
CA GLY A 63 15.04 -11.44 21.95
C GLY A 63 13.68 -11.95 22.44
N LYS A 64 12.78 -11.01 22.73
CA LYS A 64 11.42 -11.30 23.26
C LYS A 64 10.31 -10.82 22.32
N ALA A 65 10.65 -10.34 21.13
CA ALA A 65 9.72 -9.88 20.12
C ALA A 65 9.56 -10.93 19.02
N ILE A 66 8.35 -11.04 18.46
CA ILE A 66 8.07 -11.91 17.32
C ILE A 66 8.48 -11.15 16.05
N GLN A 67 9.30 -11.78 15.21
CA GLN A 67 9.58 -11.27 13.87
C GLN A 67 8.53 -11.81 12.91
N ILE A 68 7.87 -10.92 12.18
CA ILE A 68 6.85 -11.26 11.18
C ILE A 68 7.26 -10.70 9.83
N HIS A 69 6.85 -11.40 8.77
CA HIS A 69 7.16 -10.99 7.41
C HIS A 69 6.38 -9.71 7.02
N PRO A 70 7.00 -8.67 6.44
CA PRO A 70 6.31 -7.41 6.14
C PRO A 70 5.11 -7.55 5.19
N LEU A 71 5.12 -8.53 4.28
CA LEU A 71 4.05 -8.74 3.31
C LEU A 71 2.76 -9.33 3.91
N VAL A 72 2.83 -9.94 5.10
CA VAL A 72 1.62 -10.46 5.77
C VAL A 72 0.96 -9.43 6.69
N CYS A 73 1.64 -8.32 7.00
CA CYS A 73 1.10 -7.28 7.88
C CYS A 73 -0.25 -6.71 7.41
N PRO A 74 -0.49 -6.45 6.10
CA PRO A 74 -1.80 -6.02 5.62
C PRO A 74 -2.92 -7.02 5.92
N ALA A 75 -2.64 -8.32 5.84
CA ALA A 75 -3.62 -9.37 6.15
C ALA A 75 -3.96 -9.40 7.65
N PHE A 76 -2.99 -9.18 8.54
CA PHE A 76 -3.28 -9.05 9.98
C PHE A 76 -3.82 -7.67 10.37
N ASN A 77 -3.82 -6.71 9.44
CA ASN A 77 -3.98 -5.29 9.71
C ASN A 77 -3.05 -4.81 10.84
N ALA A 78 -1.82 -5.35 10.87
CA ALA A 78 -0.85 -5.16 11.93
C ALA A 78 0.14 -4.04 11.59
N ASP A 79 0.50 -3.27 12.61
CA ASP A 79 1.62 -2.34 12.58
C ASP A 79 2.63 -2.67 13.71
N PHE A 80 3.61 -1.79 13.91
CA PHE A 80 4.75 -2.05 14.80
C PHE A 80 4.89 -0.96 15.88
N ASP A 81 3.76 -0.39 16.33
CA ASP A 81 3.73 0.66 17.36
C ASP A 81 3.45 0.13 18.79
N GLY A 82 3.28 -1.18 18.94
CA GLY A 82 2.96 -1.84 20.22
C GLY A 82 2.03 -3.05 20.10
N ASP A 83 1.61 -3.38 18.88
CA ASP A 83 0.77 -4.53 18.56
C ASP A 83 1.31 -5.86 19.13
N GLN A 84 0.37 -6.71 19.55
CA GLN A 84 0.65 -8.04 20.10
C GLN A 84 -0.01 -9.12 19.24
N MET A 85 0.64 -10.27 19.15
CA MET A 85 0.13 -11.44 18.43
C MET A 85 0.14 -12.67 19.33
N ALA A 86 -0.89 -13.50 19.18
CA ALA A 86 -0.97 -14.80 19.82
C ALA A 86 -0.30 -15.86 18.94
N VAL A 87 0.41 -16.80 19.57
CA VAL A 87 1.04 -17.95 18.91
C VAL A 87 0.34 -19.22 19.38
N HIS A 88 -0.17 -20.01 18.45
CA HIS A 88 -0.80 -21.30 18.72
C HIS A 88 0.02 -22.42 18.07
N VAL A 89 0.19 -23.54 18.78
CA VAL A 89 1.00 -24.67 18.34
C VAL A 89 0.10 -25.88 18.05
N PRO A 90 -0.05 -26.32 16.80
CA PRO A 90 -0.83 -27.51 16.44
C PRO A 90 -0.11 -28.80 16.88
N LEU A 91 -0.74 -29.56 17.78
CA LEU A 91 -0.11 -30.76 18.36
C LEU A 91 -0.33 -32.02 17.53
N PHE A 92 -1.52 -32.20 16.96
CA PHE A 92 -1.90 -33.42 16.22
C PHE A 92 -1.39 -33.38 14.77
N ALA A 93 -1.06 -34.55 14.21
CA ALA A 93 -0.58 -34.64 12.83
C ALA A 93 -1.58 -34.08 11.79
N PRO A 94 -2.91 -34.33 11.87
CA PRO A 94 -3.87 -33.70 10.97
C PRO A 94 -3.88 -32.17 11.08
N ALA A 95 -3.79 -31.62 12.29
CA ALA A 95 -3.75 -30.18 12.50
C ALA A 95 -2.47 -29.54 11.94
N GLN A 96 -1.33 -30.23 12.04
CA GLN A 96 -0.08 -29.79 11.42
C GLN A 96 -0.17 -29.83 9.89
N ALA A 97 -0.83 -30.85 9.33
CA ALA A 97 -1.07 -30.97 7.90
C ALA A 97 -2.01 -29.86 7.40
N GLU A 98 -3.11 -29.58 8.09
CA GLU A 98 -4.00 -28.45 7.77
C GLU A 98 -3.27 -27.11 7.84
N ALA A 99 -2.47 -26.89 8.89
CA ALA A 99 -1.66 -25.68 9.00
C ALA A 99 -0.73 -25.52 7.79
N ARG A 100 -0.06 -26.61 7.37
CA ARG A 100 0.90 -26.63 6.27
C ARG A 100 0.24 -26.48 4.89
N VAL A 101 -0.89 -27.13 4.66
CA VAL A 101 -1.53 -27.17 3.33
C VAL A 101 -2.50 -26.02 3.13
N LEU A 102 -3.30 -25.67 4.14
CA LEU A 102 -4.38 -24.69 4.01
C LEU A 102 -4.01 -23.32 4.57
N MET A 103 -3.30 -23.28 5.70
CA MET A 103 -3.10 -22.02 6.44
C MET A 103 -1.74 -21.36 6.20
N MET A 104 -0.80 -22.01 5.52
CA MET A 104 0.51 -21.42 5.22
C MET A 104 0.34 -20.09 4.51
N SER A 105 1.11 -19.09 4.94
CA SER A 105 1.10 -17.76 4.34
C SER A 105 1.36 -17.80 2.83
N THR A 106 2.26 -18.68 2.36
CA THR A 106 2.58 -18.88 0.94
C THR A 106 1.39 -19.31 0.08
N ASN A 107 0.37 -19.95 0.66
CA ASN A 107 -0.80 -20.42 -0.08
C ASN A 107 -1.94 -19.39 -0.09
N ASN A 108 -1.83 -18.37 0.76
CA ASN A 108 -2.87 -17.38 1.02
C ASN A 108 -2.48 -16.01 0.43
N LEU A 109 -2.03 -16.01 -0.84
CA LEU A 109 -1.62 -14.78 -1.55
C LEU A 109 -2.79 -13.83 -1.84
N PHE A 110 -3.97 -14.38 -2.14
CA PHE A 110 -5.13 -13.64 -2.63
C PHE A 110 -6.23 -13.50 -1.58
N SER A 111 -6.91 -12.37 -1.63
CA SER A 111 -8.10 -12.08 -0.85
C SER A 111 -9.26 -12.95 -1.33
N PRO A 112 -9.93 -13.70 -0.42
CA PRO A 112 -11.11 -14.50 -0.78
C PRO A 112 -12.32 -13.66 -1.21
N ARG A 113 -12.30 -12.35 -0.93
CA ARG A 113 -13.42 -11.43 -1.19
C ARG A 113 -13.50 -11.02 -2.66
N ASP A 114 -12.35 -10.67 -3.24
CA ASP A 114 -12.25 -9.97 -4.52
C ASP A 114 -11.15 -10.52 -5.44
N GLY A 115 -10.42 -11.55 -5.01
CA GLY A 115 -9.31 -12.14 -5.78
C GLY A 115 -8.08 -11.23 -5.90
N ALA A 116 -8.10 -10.05 -5.28
CA ALA A 116 -6.96 -9.14 -5.28
C ALA A 116 -5.81 -9.72 -4.44
N PRO A 117 -4.54 -9.42 -4.76
CA PRO A 117 -3.40 -9.87 -3.97
C PRO A 117 -3.46 -9.26 -2.56
N ALA A 118 -3.71 -10.09 -1.55
CA ALA A 118 -3.75 -9.69 -0.14
C ALA A 118 -2.35 -9.35 0.40
N MET A 119 -1.33 -10.04 -0.10
CA MET A 119 0.08 -9.83 0.24
C MET A 119 0.79 -8.91 -0.76
N ALA A 120 0.11 -7.83 -1.17
CA ALA A 120 0.72 -6.84 -2.04
C ALA A 120 1.79 -6.03 -1.28
N PRO A 121 2.94 -5.72 -1.92
CA PRO A 121 3.91 -4.79 -1.36
C PRO A 121 3.24 -3.46 -1.02
N GLY A 122 3.50 -2.96 0.18
CA GLY A 122 3.01 -1.68 0.68
C GLY A 122 4.14 -0.71 1.01
N ASN A 123 3.77 0.56 1.22
CA ASN A 123 4.65 1.60 1.77
C ASN A 123 6.01 1.65 1.06
N ASP A 124 7.11 1.52 1.82
CA ASP A 124 8.49 1.70 1.37
C ASP A 124 8.90 0.75 0.23
N MET A 125 8.34 -0.46 0.19
CA MET A 125 8.63 -1.41 -0.91
C MET A 125 8.15 -0.84 -2.24
N VAL A 126 6.91 -0.33 -2.28
CA VAL A 126 6.34 0.31 -3.45
C VAL A 126 7.11 1.57 -3.79
N LEU A 127 7.46 2.36 -2.78
CA LEU A 127 8.20 3.61 -2.97
C LEU A 127 9.56 3.39 -3.62
N GLY A 128 10.31 2.38 -3.19
CA GLY A 128 11.60 2.03 -3.77
C GLY A 128 11.49 1.54 -5.23
N CYS A 129 10.51 0.69 -5.53
CA CYS A 129 10.23 0.24 -6.90
C CYS A 129 9.75 1.39 -7.79
N PHE A 130 8.91 2.28 -7.26
CA PHE A 130 8.44 3.48 -7.95
C PHE A 130 9.62 4.38 -8.29
N TYR A 131 10.45 4.71 -7.29
CA TYR A 131 11.66 5.51 -7.47
C TYR A 131 12.56 4.89 -8.55
N LEU A 132 12.85 3.60 -8.44
CA LEU A 132 13.69 2.87 -9.40
C LEU A 132 13.18 3.01 -10.84
N THR A 133 11.87 2.94 -11.07
CA THR A 133 11.27 2.93 -12.41
C THR A 133 10.92 4.32 -12.97
N MET A 134 11.22 5.39 -12.21
CA MET A 134 11.04 6.77 -12.65
C MET A 134 12.00 7.16 -13.77
N ILE A 135 11.62 8.24 -14.46
CA ILE A 135 12.36 8.83 -15.57
C ILE A 135 12.80 10.24 -15.16
N LYS A 136 14.01 10.63 -15.57
CA LYS A 136 14.64 11.92 -15.25
C LYS A 136 13.74 13.12 -15.60
N ARG A 137 13.90 14.21 -14.84
CA ARG A 137 13.18 15.49 -15.06
C ARG A 137 13.27 15.93 -16.52
N GLY A 138 12.13 16.24 -17.13
CA GLY A 138 12.02 16.76 -18.49
C GLY A 138 12.19 15.73 -19.62
N ALA A 139 12.49 14.47 -19.31
CA ALA A 139 12.56 13.43 -20.33
C ALA A 139 11.16 12.94 -20.73
N LYS A 140 10.99 12.63 -22.03
CA LYS A 140 9.75 12.05 -22.56
C LYS A 140 9.57 10.62 -22.04
N GLN A 141 8.32 10.16 -21.99
CA GLN A 141 8.04 8.74 -21.74
C GLN A 141 8.69 7.88 -22.83
N PRO A 142 9.23 6.69 -22.51
CA PRO A 142 10.00 5.89 -23.45
C PRO A 142 9.17 5.52 -24.69
N ASP A 143 7.87 5.29 -24.50
CA ASP A 143 6.93 4.91 -25.57
C ASP A 143 6.58 6.09 -26.51
N LYS A 144 6.97 7.32 -26.15
CA LYS A 144 6.70 8.56 -26.92
C LYS A 144 7.98 9.17 -27.51
N VAL A 145 9.11 8.49 -27.39
CA VAL A 145 10.38 8.92 -28.00
C VAL A 145 10.36 8.53 -29.47
N SER A 146 10.59 9.49 -30.37
CA SER A 146 10.70 9.20 -31.80
C SER A 146 11.96 8.40 -32.11
N GLU A 147 11.97 7.64 -33.21
CA GLU A 147 13.13 6.82 -33.60
C GLU A 147 14.42 7.64 -33.77
N GLU A 148 14.30 8.90 -34.23
CA GLU A 148 15.41 9.84 -34.36
C GLU A 148 16.01 10.26 -33.01
N GLU A 149 15.16 10.52 -32.01
CA GLU A 149 15.60 10.83 -30.64
C GLU A 149 16.19 9.58 -29.98
N ALA A 150 15.62 8.41 -30.24
CA ALA A 150 16.14 7.13 -29.76
C ALA A 150 17.54 6.80 -30.33
N ALA A 151 17.84 7.22 -31.56
CA ALA A 151 19.15 7.04 -32.18
C ALA A 151 20.26 7.91 -31.56
N GLN A 152 19.89 9.01 -30.90
CA GLN A 152 20.83 9.88 -30.17
C GLN A 152 21.09 9.41 -28.73
N LEU A 153 20.29 8.46 -28.23
CA LEU A 153 20.45 7.93 -26.90
C LEU A 153 21.65 6.97 -26.82
N PRO A 154 22.24 6.81 -25.63
CA PRO A 154 23.30 5.83 -25.40
C PRO A 154 22.79 4.42 -25.72
N LEU A 155 23.45 3.77 -26.68
CA LEU A 155 23.12 2.42 -27.11
C LEU A 155 24.00 1.41 -26.35
N TYR A 156 23.36 0.41 -25.76
CA TYR A 156 24.05 -0.72 -25.14
C TYR A 156 23.66 -2.02 -25.85
N GLY A 157 24.65 -2.90 -26.06
CA GLY A 157 24.46 -4.16 -26.78
C GLY A 157 23.67 -5.20 -25.99
N SER A 158 23.65 -5.09 -24.66
CA SER A 158 22.91 -5.98 -23.76
C SER A 158 22.44 -5.28 -22.49
N VAL A 159 21.45 -5.89 -21.82
CA VAL A 159 20.98 -5.49 -20.48
C VAL A 159 22.15 -5.44 -19.48
N GLY A 160 23.01 -6.47 -19.47
CA GLY A 160 24.16 -6.52 -18.56
C GLY A 160 25.18 -5.41 -18.80
N GLU A 161 25.30 -4.90 -20.03
CA GLU A 161 26.17 -3.75 -20.31
C GLU A 161 25.61 -2.44 -19.75
N ALA A 162 24.30 -2.23 -19.84
CA ALA A 162 23.64 -1.08 -19.24
C ALA A 162 23.76 -1.08 -17.71
N ILE A 163 23.67 -2.25 -17.07
CA ILE A 163 23.85 -2.41 -15.62
C ILE A 163 25.30 -2.11 -15.22
N ARG A 164 26.29 -2.66 -15.96
CA ARG A 164 27.70 -2.32 -15.73
C ARG A 164 27.97 -0.82 -15.87
N ALA A 165 27.35 -0.16 -16.84
CA ALA A 165 27.49 1.29 -17.01
C ALA A 165 26.98 2.07 -15.79
N TYR A 166 25.95 1.57 -15.11
CA TYR A 166 25.48 2.12 -13.83
C TYR A 166 26.42 1.78 -12.67
N ASP A 167 26.92 0.56 -12.59
CA ASP A 167 27.85 0.14 -11.52
C ASP A 167 29.16 0.95 -11.55
N PHE A 168 29.66 1.29 -12.75
CA PHE A 168 30.82 2.18 -12.91
C PHE A 168 30.50 3.67 -12.77
N GLY A 169 29.22 4.05 -12.61
CA GLY A 169 28.79 5.43 -12.43
C GLY A 169 28.73 6.28 -13.70
N TYR A 170 28.81 5.67 -14.90
CA TYR A 170 28.67 6.38 -16.18
C TYR A 170 27.22 6.81 -16.48
N ARG A 171 26.24 6.14 -15.86
CA ARG A 171 24.81 6.43 -16.03
C ARG A 171 24.07 6.48 -14.70
N THR A 172 23.00 7.27 -14.66
CA THR A 172 22.07 7.33 -13.51
C THR A 172 20.83 6.47 -13.76
N LEU A 173 20.14 6.05 -12.69
CA LEU A 173 19.01 5.12 -12.75
C LEU A 173 17.87 5.58 -13.67
N HIS A 174 17.60 6.89 -13.71
CA HIS A 174 16.44 7.48 -14.38
C HIS A 174 16.74 7.99 -15.79
N GLU A 175 17.98 7.86 -16.27
CA GLU A 175 18.35 8.26 -17.62
C GLU A 175 17.80 7.27 -18.65
N LEU A 176 17.34 7.81 -19.77
CA LEU A 176 16.90 7.02 -20.91
C LEU A 176 18.10 6.39 -21.59
N VAL A 177 17.99 5.10 -21.86
CA VAL A 177 18.99 4.28 -22.55
C VAL A 177 18.29 3.46 -23.63
N CYS A 178 18.99 3.21 -24.72
CA CYS A 178 18.53 2.29 -25.74
C CYS A 178 19.27 0.95 -25.55
N VAL A 179 18.51 -0.13 -25.37
CA VAL A 179 19.05 -1.48 -25.22
C VAL A 179 18.44 -2.40 -26.26
N ARG A 180 19.17 -3.45 -26.63
CA ARG A 180 18.58 -4.54 -27.43
C ARG A 180 17.48 -5.22 -26.62
N HIS A 181 16.29 -5.35 -27.20
CA HIS A 181 15.16 -6.03 -26.55
C HIS A 181 15.52 -7.50 -26.32
N PRO A 182 15.45 -8.02 -25.07
CA PRO A 182 15.89 -9.37 -24.74
C PRO A 182 15.10 -10.46 -25.48
N LYS A 183 13.80 -10.21 -25.72
CA LYS A 183 12.92 -11.09 -26.52
C LYS A 183 12.60 -10.57 -27.92
N GLY A 184 13.32 -9.56 -28.39
CA GLY A 184 13.00 -8.93 -29.67
C GLY A 184 13.41 -9.86 -30.82
N ASN A 185 12.49 -10.15 -31.74
CA ASN A 185 12.86 -10.79 -32.99
C ASN A 185 13.95 -9.96 -33.70
N ILE A 186 14.83 -10.66 -34.42
CA ILE A 186 15.78 -10.01 -35.31
C ILE A 186 14.94 -9.45 -36.47
N ASN A 187 14.96 -8.13 -36.65
CA ASN A 187 14.30 -7.48 -37.79
C ASN A 187 14.91 -8.00 -39.10
N ALA A 188 14.22 -7.79 -40.22
CA ALA A 188 14.69 -8.20 -41.56
C ALA A 188 16.11 -7.68 -41.90
N ASP A 189 16.54 -6.59 -41.26
CA ASP A 189 17.87 -5.97 -41.41
C ASP A 189 18.98 -6.64 -40.59
N GLY A 190 18.72 -7.77 -39.92
CA GLY A 190 19.72 -8.48 -39.10
C GLY A 190 20.00 -7.86 -37.72
N HIS A 191 19.33 -6.77 -37.38
CA HIS A 191 19.43 -6.10 -36.08
C HIS A 191 18.29 -6.52 -35.13
N GLY A 192 18.61 -6.77 -33.86
CA GLY A 192 17.58 -7.03 -32.84
C GLY A 192 16.74 -5.79 -32.55
N ALA A 193 15.45 -5.96 -32.25
CA ALA A 193 14.55 -4.86 -31.90
C ALA A 193 15.15 -3.98 -30.79
N ARG A 194 15.10 -2.66 -30.97
CA ARG A 194 15.61 -1.69 -30.00
C ARG A 194 14.51 -1.35 -28.99
N LEU A 195 14.88 -1.27 -27.72
CA LEU A 195 13.99 -0.90 -26.63
C LEU A 195 14.53 0.36 -25.94
N VAL A 196 13.73 1.41 -25.92
CA VAL A 196 14.01 2.61 -25.12
C VAL A 196 13.46 2.39 -23.73
N THR A 197 14.32 2.47 -22.71
CA THR A 197 13.95 2.24 -21.31
C THR A 197 14.90 3.02 -20.39
N THR A 198 14.80 2.83 -19.08
CA THR A 198 15.76 3.35 -18.10
C THR A 198 16.53 2.21 -17.46
N VAL A 199 17.73 2.49 -16.95
CA VAL A 199 18.52 1.48 -16.22
C VAL A 199 17.74 0.93 -15.03
N GLY A 200 16.98 1.78 -14.33
CA GLY A 200 16.17 1.33 -13.22
C GLY A 200 15.05 0.38 -13.62
N ARG A 201 14.38 0.60 -14.76
CA ARG A 201 13.40 -0.36 -15.30
C ARG A 201 14.04 -1.67 -15.73
N ILE A 202 15.26 -1.63 -16.25
CA ILE A 202 16.03 -2.84 -16.57
C ILE A 202 16.26 -3.67 -15.29
N LEU A 203 16.75 -3.04 -14.22
CA LEU A 203 16.94 -3.70 -12.92
C LEU A 203 15.64 -4.25 -12.33
N PHE A 204 14.52 -3.53 -12.51
CA PHE A 204 13.20 -4.02 -12.11
C PHE A 204 12.73 -5.21 -12.95
N ASN A 205 13.16 -5.34 -14.19
CA ASN A 205 12.77 -6.46 -15.04
C ASN A 205 13.56 -7.74 -14.73
N GLU A 206 14.76 -7.64 -14.16
CA GLU A 206 15.54 -8.84 -13.76
C GLU A 206 14.83 -9.70 -12.70
N ILE A 207 13.99 -9.08 -11.86
CA ILE A 207 13.22 -9.81 -10.85
C ILE A 207 11.95 -10.46 -11.42
N LEU A 208 11.47 -10.00 -12.59
CA LEU A 208 10.27 -10.55 -13.21
C LEU A 208 10.56 -11.94 -13.78
N PRO A 209 9.59 -12.87 -13.76
CA PRO A 209 9.68 -14.13 -14.50
C PRO A 209 9.99 -13.89 -15.98
N GLU A 210 10.72 -14.81 -16.60
CA GLU A 210 11.15 -14.68 -17.99
C GLU A 210 9.94 -14.40 -18.89
N GLU A 211 8.80 -15.03 -18.65
CA GLU A 211 7.53 -14.93 -19.38
C GLU A 211 7.01 -13.50 -19.46
N LEU A 212 7.14 -12.71 -18.39
CA LEU A 212 6.61 -11.34 -18.28
C LEU A 212 7.61 -10.24 -18.67
N GLN A 213 8.88 -10.59 -18.91
CA GLN A 213 9.85 -9.64 -19.42
C GLN A 213 9.52 -9.27 -20.87
N PHE A 214 9.52 -8.01 -21.30
CA PHE A 214 9.95 -6.78 -20.60
C PHE A 214 8.77 -5.84 -20.30
N ALA A 215 8.55 -5.51 -19.03
CA ALA A 215 7.56 -4.53 -18.57
C ALA A 215 8.16 -3.12 -18.49
N ASN A 216 7.82 -2.25 -19.45
CA ASN A 216 8.30 -0.86 -19.52
C ASN A 216 7.35 0.14 -18.82
N VAL A 217 6.95 -0.17 -17.59
CA VAL A 217 5.92 0.57 -16.85
C VAL A 217 6.49 1.25 -15.62
N LEU A 218 5.78 2.26 -15.10
CA LEU A 218 6.07 2.86 -13.80
C LEU A 218 5.50 1.94 -12.72
N ALA A 219 6.33 1.48 -11.79
CA ALA A 219 5.93 0.54 -10.75
C ALA A 219 5.20 1.24 -9.59
N ASP A 220 3.96 1.64 -9.82
CA ASP A 220 3.04 2.06 -8.75
C ASP A 220 2.38 0.84 -8.08
N LYS A 221 1.71 1.07 -6.93
CA LYS A 221 1.04 0.00 -6.17
C LYS A 221 0.08 -0.84 -7.03
N LYS A 222 -0.64 -0.19 -7.95
CA LYS A 222 -1.62 -0.85 -8.83
C LYS A 222 -0.92 -1.72 -9.87
N THR A 223 0.13 -1.21 -10.51
CA THR A 223 0.90 -1.95 -11.50
C THR A 223 1.61 -3.13 -10.86
N ILE A 224 2.18 -2.99 -9.66
CA ILE A 224 2.79 -4.12 -8.94
C ILE A 224 1.73 -5.18 -8.63
N SER A 225 0.54 -4.77 -8.17
CA SER A 225 -0.57 -5.70 -7.91
C SER A 225 -1.02 -6.44 -9.17
N ARG A 226 -1.04 -5.76 -10.32
CA ARG A 226 -1.33 -6.37 -11.62
C ARG A 226 -0.26 -7.36 -12.04
N LEU A 227 1.02 -7.01 -11.93
CA LEU A 227 2.14 -7.90 -12.25
C LEU A 227 2.12 -9.18 -11.40
N VAL A 228 1.70 -9.09 -10.14
CA VAL A 228 1.51 -10.25 -9.26
C VAL A 228 0.41 -11.18 -9.78
N LEU A 229 -0.71 -10.62 -10.24
CA LEU A 229 -1.80 -11.39 -10.86
C LEU A 229 -1.34 -12.05 -12.18
N ASP A 230 -0.71 -11.28 -13.07
CA ASP A 230 -0.20 -11.78 -14.34
C ASP A 230 0.85 -12.89 -14.12
N THR A 231 1.67 -12.78 -13.07
CA THR A 231 2.65 -13.81 -12.68
C THR A 231 1.98 -15.08 -12.20
N TYR A 232 0.91 -14.94 -11.41
CA TYR A 232 0.17 -16.09 -10.91
C TYR A 232 -0.52 -16.85 -12.04
N GLU A 233 -1.12 -16.15 -13.01
CA GLU A 233 -1.75 -16.77 -14.17
C GLU A 233 -0.74 -17.45 -15.10
N ALA A 234 0.44 -16.85 -15.30
CA ALA A 234 1.45 -17.40 -16.21
C ALA A 234 2.33 -18.50 -15.59
N CYS A 235 2.75 -18.34 -14.33
CA CYS A 235 3.82 -19.13 -13.70
C CYS A 235 3.38 -19.87 -12.42
N GLY A 236 2.18 -19.61 -11.91
CA GLY A 236 1.65 -20.23 -10.70
C GLY A 236 2.15 -19.63 -9.38
N ASN A 237 1.83 -20.31 -8.28
CA ASN A 237 1.97 -19.77 -6.91
C ASN A 237 3.43 -19.61 -6.45
N GLU A 238 4.28 -20.60 -6.71
CA GLU A 238 5.65 -20.62 -6.20
C GLU A 238 6.48 -19.45 -6.76
N ARG A 239 6.39 -19.22 -8.08
CA ARG A 239 7.07 -18.10 -8.72
C ARG A 239 6.52 -16.75 -8.25
N CYS A 240 5.23 -16.68 -7.96
CA CYS A 240 4.60 -15.48 -7.39
C CYS A 240 5.14 -15.14 -6.00
N VAL A 241 5.34 -16.15 -5.13
CA VAL A 241 5.95 -15.96 -3.79
C VAL A 241 7.39 -15.43 -3.93
N GLN A 242 8.17 -16.02 -4.83
CA GLN A 242 9.54 -15.58 -5.11
C GLN A 242 9.57 -14.13 -5.60
N LEU A 243 8.72 -13.79 -6.57
CA LEU A 243 8.61 -12.43 -7.09
C LEU A 243 8.28 -11.43 -5.97
N LEU A 244 7.36 -11.75 -5.08
CA LEU A 244 7.01 -10.89 -3.95
C LEU A 244 8.21 -10.64 -3.01
N ASP A 245 9.01 -11.67 -2.75
CA ASP A 245 10.24 -11.55 -1.95
C ASP A 245 11.34 -10.75 -2.65
N ASP A 246 11.46 -10.90 -3.97
CA ASP A 246 12.39 -10.13 -4.80
C ASP A 246 11.97 -8.65 -4.86
N VAL A 247 10.68 -8.36 -5.04
CA VAL A 247 10.11 -7.00 -4.99
C VAL A 247 10.35 -6.37 -3.61
N LYS A 248 10.15 -7.11 -2.53
CA LYS A 248 10.45 -6.65 -1.17
C LYS A 248 11.92 -6.25 -1.03
N SER A 249 12.82 -7.13 -1.45
CA SER A 249 14.27 -6.93 -1.31
C SER A 249 14.78 -5.76 -2.16
N LEU A 250 14.31 -5.69 -3.41
CA LEU A 250 14.60 -4.60 -4.35
C LEU A 250 14.02 -3.27 -3.86
N GLY A 251 12.77 -3.28 -3.43
CA GLY A 251 12.05 -2.13 -2.90
C GLY A 251 12.77 -1.52 -1.70
N PHE A 252 13.11 -2.33 -0.68
CA PHE A 252 13.85 -1.81 0.48
C PHE A 252 15.24 -1.27 0.11
N LYS A 253 15.98 -1.96 -0.76
CA LYS A 253 17.31 -1.51 -1.21
C LYS A 253 17.25 -0.15 -1.89
N PHE A 254 16.31 0.04 -2.81
CA PHE A 254 16.18 1.30 -3.55
C PHE A 254 15.44 2.39 -2.76
N ALA A 255 14.58 2.03 -1.81
CA ALA A 255 14.02 2.99 -0.85
C ALA A 255 15.14 3.61 -0.01
N THR A 256 16.07 2.82 0.53
CA THR A 256 17.22 3.37 1.27
C THR A 256 18.14 4.19 0.37
N LYS A 257 18.45 3.72 -0.85
CA LYS A 257 19.31 4.46 -1.80
C LYS A 257 18.69 5.75 -2.33
N SER A 258 17.36 5.86 -2.35
CA SER A 258 16.67 7.05 -2.83
C SER A 258 16.99 8.30 -1.99
N GLY A 259 17.47 8.13 -0.75
CA GLY A 259 17.75 9.23 0.15
C GLY A 259 16.51 10.04 0.51
N MET A 260 15.31 9.47 0.33
CA MET A 260 14.07 10.15 0.62
C MET A 260 13.98 10.53 2.10
N SER A 261 13.73 11.81 2.33
CA SER A 261 13.53 12.41 3.64
C SER A 261 12.51 13.53 3.48
N ILE A 262 11.93 13.97 4.60
CA ILE A 262 10.96 15.06 4.62
C ILE A 262 11.54 16.20 5.46
N SER A 263 11.63 17.37 4.85
CA SER A 263 12.08 18.61 5.46
C SER A 263 11.00 19.69 5.36
N MET A 264 11.09 20.71 6.21
CA MET A 264 10.26 21.93 6.10
C MET A 264 10.43 22.62 4.72
N GLY A 265 11.55 22.37 4.03
CA GLY A 265 11.79 22.83 2.66
C GLY A 265 10.87 22.18 1.62
N ASP A 266 10.52 20.90 1.77
CA ASP A 266 9.76 20.14 0.77
C ASP A 266 8.31 20.58 0.68
N PHE A 267 7.78 21.18 1.75
CA PHE A 267 6.44 21.75 1.74
C PHE A 267 6.39 23.15 1.10
N ARG A 268 7.51 23.70 0.57
CA ARG A 268 7.54 25.06 0.00
C ARG A 268 7.04 24.97 -1.43
N VAL A 269 5.79 25.34 -1.62
CA VAL A 269 5.14 25.31 -2.93
C VAL A 269 4.80 26.73 -3.34
N GLU A 270 5.36 27.16 -4.46
CA GLU A 270 5.00 28.41 -5.13
C GLU A 270 3.57 28.26 -5.67
N SER A 271 2.59 28.62 -4.84
CA SER A 271 1.16 28.46 -5.12
C SER A 271 0.46 29.81 -5.10
N ARG A 272 -0.59 29.95 -5.89
CA ARG A 272 -1.50 31.10 -5.91
C ARG A 272 -2.57 30.99 -4.81
N ARG A 273 -2.27 30.25 -3.75
CA ARG A 273 -3.20 29.92 -2.67
C ARG A 273 -3.82 31.17 -2.05
N GLU A 274 -2.99 32.17 -1.72
CA GLU A 274 -3.45 33.39 -1.06
C GLU A 274 -4.40 34.20 -1.94
N ASP A 275 -4.13 34.26 -3.24
CA ASP A 275 -5.03 34.88 -4.21
C ASP A 275 -6.40 34.17 -4.28
N ILE A 276 -6.40 32.82 -4.26
CA ILE A 276 -7.64 32.03 -4.28
C ILE A 276 -8.45 32.28 -3.01
N ILE A 277 -7.79 32.29 -1.85
CA ILE A 277 -8.46 32.54 -0.57
C ILE A 277 -9.05 33.96 -0.55
N HIS A 278 -8.29 34.99 -0.93
CA HIS A 278 -8.79 36.37 -0.94
C HIS A 278 -9.94 36.59 -1.92
N ARG A 279 -9.91 35.96 -3.11
CA ARG A 279 -11.04 35.99 -4.06
C ARG A 279 -12.30 35.35 -3.47
N THR A 280 -12.13 34.22 -2.78
CA THR A 280 -13.24 33.51 -2.14
C THR A 280 -13.82 34.32 -0.98
N GLU A 281 -12.98 34.93 -0.14
CA GLU A 281 -13.42 35.84 0.92
C GLU A 281 -14.19 37.04 0.35
N ALA A 282 -13.71 37.64 -0.74
CA ALA A 282 -14.41 38.73 -1.40
C ALA A 282 -15.78 38.29 -1.95
N GLN A 283 -15.89 37.06 -2.47
CA GLN A 283 -17.15 36.49 -2.93
C GLN A 283 -18.11 36.24 -1.76
N VAL A 284 -17.65 35.61 -0.69
CA VAL A 284 -18.45 35.34 0.52
C VAL A 284 -18.93 36.65 1.15
N ASN A 285 -18.07 37.66 1.22
CA ASN A 285 -18.45 38.99 1.71
C ASN A 285 -19.53 39.65 0.85
N LYS A 286 -19.54 39.44 -0.47
CA LYS A 286 -20.62 39.92 -1.35
C LYS A 286 -21.94 39.20 -1.06
N VAL A 287 -21.91 37.88 -0.88
CA VAL A 287 -23.10 37.08 -0.55
C VAL A 287 -23.66 37.50 0.81
N ASN A 288 -22.79 37.67 1.81
CA ASN A 288 -23.18 38.10 3.15
C ASN A 288 -23.74 39.54 3.16
N LYS A 289 -23.14 40.47 2.40
CA LYS A 289 -23.69 41.83 2.25
C LYS A 289 -25.04 41.83 1.56
N ALA A 290 -25.20 41.08 0.46
CA ALA A 290 -26.48 40.96 -0.23
C ALA A 290 -27.59 40.41 0.69
N TYR A 291 -27.26 39.45 1.56
CA TYR A 291 -28.19 38.94 2.57
C TYR A 291 -28.58 39.98 3.64
N ILE A 292 -27.61 40.80 4.08
CA ILE A 292 -27.86 41.86 5.08
C ILE A 292 -28.68 43.00 4.47
N ASP A 293 -28.39 43.38 3.23
CA ASP A 293 -29.02 44.50 2.53
C ASP A 293 -30.44 44.16 2.05
N ASP A 294 -30.68 42.93 1.59
CA ASP A 294 -32.02 42.46 1.16
C ASP A 294 -32.34 41.04 1.69
N PRO A 295 -32.87 40.94 2.92
CA PRO A 295 -33.26 39.67 3.54
C PRO A 295 -34.41 38.92 2.85
N TYR A 296 -35.13 39.56 1.92
CA TYR A 296 -36.25 38.93 1.21
C TYR A 296 -35.81 38.31 -0.13
N SER A 297 -34.66 38.71 -0.66
CA SER A 297 -34.11 38.19 -1.92
C SER A 297 -33.46 36.81 -1.81
N MET A 298 -32.99 36.44 -0.62
CA MET A 298 -32.25 35.19 -0.40
C MET A 298 -32.55 34.61 0.98
N THR A 299 -32.90 33.33 1.01
CA THR A 299 -33.14 32.63 2.28
C THR A 299 -31.82 32.32 3.00
N ALA A 300 -31.88 32.14 4.33
CA ALA A 300 -30.71 31.77 5.13
C ALA A 300 -30.06 30.46 4.64
N GLN A 301 -30.87 29.48 4.20
CA GLN A 301 -30.36 28.22 3.66
C GLN A 301 -29.67 28.40 2.29
N GLU A 302 -30.18 29.29 1.45
CA GLU A 302 -29.52 29.61 0.17
C GLU A 302 -28.19 30.32 0.38
N ARG A 303 -28.13 31.24 1.37
CA ARG A 303 -26.89 31.88 1.80
C ARG A 303 -25.85 30.84 2.24
N GLU A 304 -26.22 29.98 3.20
CA GLU A 304 -25.39 28.88 3.71
C GLU A 304 -24.86 28.03 2.56
N ARG A 305 -25.75 27.56 1.66
CA ARG A 305 -25.37 26.74 0.51
C ARG A 305 -24.39 27.45 -0.43
N GLN A 306 -24.60 28.74 -0.72
CA GLN A 306 -23.70 29.50 -1.57
C GLN A 306 -22.32 29.69 -0.94
N VAL A 307 -22.26 30.00 0.36
CA VAL A 307 -21.01 30.14 1.10
C VAL A 307 -20.26 28.82 1.17
N LEU A 308 -20.95 27.72 1.47
CA LEU A 308 -20.36 26.38 1.48
C LEU A 308 -19.79 26.01 0.11
N ASN A 309 -20.56 26.20 -0.97
CA ASN A 309 -20.11 25.91 -2.32
C ASN A 309 -18.88 26.73 -2.73
N ALA A 310 -18.80 28.01 -2.32
CA ALA A 310 -17.64 28.85 -2.57
C ALA A 310 -16.38 28.28 -1.88
N TRP A 311 -16.47 27.88 -0.62
CA TRP A 311 -15.34 27.30 0.12
C TRP A 311 -14.94 25.89 -0.34
N VAL A 312 -15.91 25.06 -0.72
CA VAL A 312 -15.64 23.75 -1.33
C VAL A 312 -14.87 23.92 -2.63
N LYS A 313 -15.31 24.84 -3.50
CA LYS A 313 -14.63 25.17 -4.75
C LYS A 313 -13.23 25.72 -4.49
N ALA A 314 -13.08 26.66 -3.55
CA ALA A 314 -11.76 27.19 -3.18
C ALA A 314 -10.79 26.10 -2.71
N THR A 315 -11.29 25.14 -1.91
CA THR A 315 -10.47 24.00 -1.44
C THR A 315 -10.02 23.12 -2.60
N GLN A 316 -10.88 22.92 -3.62
CA GLN A 316 -10.54 22.18 -4.84
C GLN A 316 -9.61 22.96 -5.78
N ASP A 317 -9.75 24.28 -5.87
CA ASP A 317 -8.87 25.11 -6.69
C ASP A 317 -7.46 25.13 -6.08
N VAL A 318 -7.35 25.35 -4.75
CA VAL A 318 -6.08 25.22 -4.00
C VAL A 318 -5.50 23.81 -4.15
N ALA A 319 -6.34 22.79 -3.96
CA ALA A 319 -6.28 21.46 -4.59
C ALA A 319 -5.29 21.27 -5.74
N THR A 320 -5.79 21.76 -6.87
CA THR A 320 -5.18 21.62 -8.18
C THR A 320 -3.92 22.47 -8.34
N ASP A 321 -3.91 23.68 -7.81
CA ASP A 321 -2.78 24.60 -7.90
C ASP A 321 -1.54 24.04 -7.19
N VAL A 322 -1.69 23.55 -5.95
CA VAL A 322 -0.59 22.94 -5.19
C VAL A 322 -0.10 21.66 -5.86
N SER A 323 -1.02 20.83 -6.38
CA SER A 323 -0.67 19.57 -7.05
C SER A 323 0.13 19.81 -8.35
N ASN A 324 -0.20 20.87 -9.09
CA ASN A 324 0.51 21.25 -10.32
C ASN A 324 1.86 21.92 -10.04
N ALA A 325 1.97 22.65 -8.93
CA ALA A 325 3.19 23.34 -8.54
C ALA A 325 4.23 22.40 -7.86
N LEU A 326 3.81 21.24 -7.37
CA LEU A 326 4.70 20.24 -6.77
C LEU A 326 5.53 19.52 -7.83
N ASP A 327 6.86 19.55 -7.66
CA ASP A 327 7.75 18.73 -8.48
C ASP A 327 7.46 17.23 -8.31
N LYS A 328 7.55 16.48 -9.39
CA LYS A 328 7.36 15.01 -9.40
C LYS A 328 8.39 14.29 -8.54
N PHE A 329 9.59 14.86 -8.40
CA PHE A 329 10.65 14.32 -7.54
C PHE A 329 10.56 14.80 -6.09
N ASN A 330 9.58 15.65 -5.73
CA ASN A 330 9.36 16.02 -4.35
C ASN A 330 8.93 14.77 -3.55
N PRO A 331 9.52 14.51 -2.37
CA PRO A 331 9.18 13.34 -1.54
C PRO A 331 7.68 13.17 -1.30
N LEU A 332 6.95 14.26 -1.09
CA LEU A 332 5.49 14.23 -0.88
C LEU A 332 4.76 13.73 -2.11
N SER A 333 5.16 14.22 -3.28
CA SER A 333 4.60 13.82 -4.58
C SER A 333 4.89 12.34 -4.84
N LEU A 334 6.13 11.90 -4.58
CA LEU A 334 6.54 10.50 -4.71
C LEU A 334 5.71 9.57 -3.80
N MET A 335 5.51 9.93 -2.54
CA MET A 335 4.73 9.12 -1.59
C MET A 335 3.26 8.99 -2.03
N SER A 336 2.66 10.07 -2.50
CA SER A 336 1.25 10.07 -2.91
C SER A 336 1.02 9.41 -4.27
N GLN A 337 1.87 9.69 -5.26
CA GLN A 337 1.75 9.13 -6.62
C GLN A 337 2.09 7.64 -6.68
N SER A 338 3.07 7.18 -5.89
CA SER A 338 3.41 5.76 -5.81
C SER A 338 2.30 4.90 -5.20
N GLY A 339 1.39 5.53 -4.43
CA GLY A 339 0.41 4.82 -3.62
C GLY A 339 1.02 4.11 -2.41
N ALA A 340 2.27 4.43 -2.06
CA ALA A 340 2.95 3.92 -0.89
C ALA A 340 2.26 4.40 0.39
N THR A 341 2.21 5.72 0.61
CA THR A 341 1.69 6.33 1.84
C THR A 341 1.16 7.73 1.54
N GLY A 342 0.05 8.12 2.17
CA GLY A 342 -0.45 9.49 2.13
C GLY A 342 -1.46 9.75 1.00
N LYS A 343 -2.70 10.04 1.38
CA LYS A 343 -3.73 10.47 0.44
C LYS A 343 -3.46 11.91 0.01
N VAL A 344 -3.81 12.26 -1.23
CA VAL A 344 -3.73 13.64 -1.75
C VAL A 344 -4.37 14.63 -0.78
N LYS A 345 -5.54 14.30 -0.22
CA LYS A 345 -6.23 15.13 0.79
C LYS A 345 -5.36 15.44 2.03
N GLN A 346 -4.54 14.50 2.50
CA GLN A 346 -3.66 14.73 3.66
C GLN A 346 -2.52 15.69 3.31
N MET A 347 -1.94 15.54 2.12
CA MET A 347 -0.94 16.49 1.62
C MET A 347 -1.51 17.91 1.52
N MET A 348 -2.74 18.04 1.05
CA MET A 348 -3.43 19.33 0.96
C MET A 348 -3.65 19.99 2.32
N GLN A 349 -3.89 19.22 3.38
CA GLN A 349 -4.03 19.79 4.73
C GLN A 349 -2.70 20.33 5.28
N ILE A 350 -1.57 19.82 4.81
CA ILE A 350 -0.24 20.27 5.25
C ILE A 350 0.19 21.53 4.49
N VAL A 351 0.01 21.56 3.17
CA VAL A 351 0.55 22.62 2.29
C VAL A 351 -0.52 23.60 1.77
N GLY A 352 -1.72 23.10 1.49
CA GLY A 352 -2.81 23.90 0.93
C GLY A 352 -3.60 24.62 2.02
N MET A 353 -4.81 24.11 2.27
CA MET A 353 -5.72 24.58 3.32
C MET A 353 -6.48 23.38 3.90
N ARG A 354 -6.94 23.50 5.15
CA ARG A 354 -7.71 22.40 5.77
C ARG A 354 -9.17 22.38 5.34
N GLY A 355 -9.74 23.55 5.02
CA GLY A 355 -11.09 23.69 4.49
C GLY A 355 -12.17 23.73 5.57
N LEU A 356 -13.39 23.34 5.19
CA LEU A 356 -14.55 23.32 6.07
C LEU A 356 -14.46 22.18 7.10
N MET A 357 -14.91 22.46 8.31
CA MET A 357 -14.97 21.50 9.42
C MET A 357 -16.43 21.15 9.75
N GLN A 358 -16.62 19.99 10.37
CA GLN A 358 -17.93 19.58 10.84
C GLN A 358 -18.09 19.85 12.34
N ASP A 359 -19.27 20.33 12.69
CA ASP A 359 -19.76 20.41 14.06
C ASP A 359 -20.05 19.02 14.64
N PRO A 360 -20.22 18.90 15.97
CA PRO A 360 -20.65 17.65 16.61
C PRO A 360 -21.98 17.11 16.04
N SER A 361 -22.87 17.99 15.57
CA SER A 361 -24.12 17.63 14.90
C SER A 361 -23.92 17.03 13.50
N GLY A 362 -22.73 17.16 12.90
CA GLY A 362 -22.41 16.74 11.54
C GLY A 362 -22.65 17.80 10.46
N ARG A 363 -23.12 18.99 10.83
CA ARG A 363 -23.24 20.14 9.90
C ARG A 363 -21.87 20.74 9.60
N LEU A 364 -21.69 21.27 8.40
CA LEU A 364 -20.46 21.98 8.04
C LEU A 364 -20.52 23.39 8.61
N ILE A 365 -19.42 23.84 9.22
CA ILE A 365 -19.30 25.18 9.79
C ILE A 365 -18.97 26.13 8.64
N GLU A 366 -19.95 26.90 8.21
CA GLU A 366 -19.84 27.84 7.09
C GLU A 366 -19.08 29.13 7.43
N ASP A 367 -19.24 29.62 8.67
CA ASP A 367 -18.78 30.95 9.08
C ASP A 367 -17.28 30.99 9.44
N LEU A 368 -16.68 29.84 9.74
CA LEU A 368 -15.29 29.71 10.19
C LEU A 368 -14.54 28.59 9.42
N PRO A 369 -14.24 28.80 8.13
CA PRO A 369 -13.39 27.90 7.38
C PRO A 369 -11.95 27.96 7.91
N VAL A 370 -11.28 26.81 7.95
CA VAL A 370 -9.86 26.75 8.34
C VAL A 370 -9.01 27.06 7.11
N LYS A 371 -8.51 28.30 7.04
CA LYS A 371 -7.73 28.85 5.92
C LYS A 371 -6.26 28.47 6.04
N SER A 372 -5.77 28.37 7.28
CA SER A 372 -4.41 27.96 7.57
C SER A 372 -4.16 26.48 7.24
N ASN A 373 -2.88 26.12 7.19
CA ASN A 373 -2.43 24.76 7.00
C ASN A 373 -1.47 24.34 8.13
N PHE A 374 -1.19 23.05 8.25
CA PHE A 374 -0.32 22.56 9.34
C PHE A 374 1.11 23.07 9.24
N ARG A 375 1.58 23.48 8.05
CA ARG A 375 2.89 24.08 7.86
C ARG A 375 2.98 25.48 8.48
N GLN A 376 1.98 26.34 8.23
CA GLN A 376 1.94 27.72 8.74
C GLN A 376 1.58 27.77 10.22
N GLY A 377 0.88 26.73 10.71
CA GLY A 377 0.28 26.70 12.04
C GLY A 377 -1.16 27.19 11.98
N LEU A 378 -1.97 26.68 12.90
CA LEU A 378 -3.39 27.03 13.01
C LEU A 378 -3.55 28.13 14.05
N GLU A 379 -4.48 29.06 13.80
CA GLU A 379 -4.89 29.99 14.85
C GLU A 379 -5.70 29.28 15.93
N LEU A 380 -5.80 29.90 17.12
CA LEU A 380 -6.50 29.30 18.28
C LEU A 380 -7.93 28.87 17.95
N HIS A 381 -8.67 29.72 17.25
CA HIS A 381 -10.06 29.47 16.89
C HIS A 381 -10.20 28.38 15.81
N GLU A 382 -9.33 28.38 14.80
CA GLU A 382 -9.28 27.33 13.77
C GLU A 382 -8.94 25.97 14.38
N TYR A 383 -7.98 25.95 15.31
CA TYR A 383 -7.62 24.73 16.02
C TYR A 383 -8.79 24.21 16.86
N PHE A 384 -9.45 25.08 17.64
CA PHE A 384 -10.60 24.73 18.46
C PHE A 384 -11.73 24.11 17.62
N VAL A 385 -12.11 24.77 16.52
CA VAL A 385 -13.14 24.27 15.60
C VAL A 385 -12.77 22.87 15.09
N SER A 386 -11.51 22.65 14.75
CA SER A 386 -11.05 21.37 14.22
C SER A 386 -11.09 20.19 15.21
N THR A 387 -11.16 20.46 16.51
CA THR A 387 -11.22 19.40 17.55
C THR A 387 -12.57 18.68 17.58
N HIS A 388 -13.67 19.35 17.22
CA HIS A 388 -15.01 18.77 17.24
C HIS A 388 -15.10 17.56 16.29
N GLY A 389 -14.72 17.76 15.03
CA GLY A 389 -14.70 16.71 14.02
C GLY A 389 -13.73 15.57 14.36
N ALA A 390 -12.54 15.91 14.89
CA ALA A 390 -11.53 14.91 15.26
C ALA A 390 -12.03 13.99 16.39
N ARG A 391 -12.59 14.56 17.46
CA ARG A 391 -13.13 13.79 18.59
C ARG A 391 -14.32 12.93 18.19
N LYS A 392 -15.24 13.49 17.39
CA LYS A 392 -16.39 12.75 16.85
C LYS A 392 -15.93 11.57 16.00
N GLY A 393 -14.95 11.75 15.11
CA GLY A 393 -14.41 10.68 14.28
C GLY A 393 -13.84 9.51 15.09
N LEU A 394 -13.11 9.80 16.18
CA LEU A 394 -12.59 8.75 17.08
C LEU A 394 -13.72 8.01 17.81
N ALA A 395 -14.72 8.75 18.32
CA ALA A 395 -15.88 8.15 18.99
C ALA A 395 -16.72 7.28 18.03
N ASP A 396 -17.01 7.79 16.83
CA ASP A 396 -17.77 7.09 15.80
C ASP A 396 -17.06 5.81 15.35
N THR A 397 -15.72 5.82 15.28
CA THR A 397 -14.93 4.63 14.93
C THR A 397 -15.15 3.50 15.94
N ALA A 398 -15.15 3.83 17.23
CA ALA A 398 -15.41 2.84 18.30
C ALA A 398 -16.87 2.34 18.27
N LEU A 399 -17.85 3.23 18.12
CA LEU A 399 -19.27 2.86 18.08
C LEU A 399 -19.61 1.99 16.85
N ARG A 400 -19.16 2.39 15.66
CA ARG A 400 -19.41 1.65 14.40
C ARG A 400 -18.78 0.28 14.38
N THR A 401 -17.71 0.06 15.13
CA THR A 401 -17.06 -1.26 15.24
C THR A 401 -18.00 -2.28 15.87
N ALA A 402 -18.80 -1.87 16.87
CA ALA A 402 -19.79 -2.75 17.50
C ALA A 402 -20.91 -3.14 16.52
N ASP A 403 -21.44 -2.18 15.78
CA ASP A 403 -22.49 -2.42 14.78
C ASP A 403 -22.02 -3.34 13.65
N ALA A 404 -20.82 -3.09 13.13
CA ALA A 404 -20.21 -3.93 12.09
C ALA A 404 -19.96 -5.36 12.59
N GLY A 405 -19.47 -5.52 13.81
CA GLY A 405 -19.28 -6.84 14.44
C GLY A 405 -20.61 -7.58 14.63
N TYR A 406 -21.65 -6.87 15.06
CA TYR A 406 -22.98 -7.45 15.25
C TYR A 406 -23.60 -7.93 13.93
N LEU A 407 -23.52 -7.11 12.88
CA LEU A 407 -23.98 -7.50 11.55
C LEU A 407 -23.20 -8.71 11.02
N THR A 408 -21.87 -8.70 11.17
CA THR A 408 -21.00 -9.82 10.74
C THR A 408 -21.41 -11.11 11.43
N ARG A 409 -21.67 -11.08 12.75
CA ARG A 409 -22.15 -12.25 13.48
C ARG A 409 -23.48 -12.77 12.94
N ARG A 410 -24.45 -11.89 12.71
CA ARG A 410 -25.76 -12.30 12.12
C ARG A 410 -25.59 -12.93 10.74
N LEU A 411 -24.69 -12.40 9.90
CA LEU A 411 -24.41 -12.96 8.58
C LEU A 411 -23.77 -14.34 8.68
N VAL A 412 -22.82 -14.53 9.60
CA VAL A 412 -22.21 -15.84 9.86
C VAL A 412 -23.25 -16.84 10.36
N ASP A 413 -24.08 -16.48 11.33
CA ASP A 413 -25.09 -17.36 11.91
C ASP A 413 -26.08 -17.90 10.85
N VAL A 414 -26.44 -17.10 9.84
CA VAL A 414 -27.35 -17.51 8.75
C VAL A 414 -26.65 -18.32 7.66
N SER A 415 -25.35 -18.10 7.42
CA SER A 415 -24.62 -18.68 6.29
C SER A 415 -23.62 -19.79 6.67
N GLN A 416 -23.48 -20.12 7.95
CA GLN A 416 -22.50 -21.09 8.45
C GLN A 416 -22.65 -22.49 7.82
N ASP A 417 -23.87 -22.91 7.52
CA ASP A 417 -24.17 -24.24 6.96
C ASP A 417 -24.21 -24.27 5.42
N VAL A 418 -23.86 -23.15 4.76
CA VAL A 418 -23.78 -23.06 3.30
C VAL A 418 -22.45 -23.67 2.83
N ILE A 419 -22.48 -24.96 2.48
CA ILE A 419 -21.30 -25.74 2.09
C ILE A 419 -21.51 -26.32 0.68
N ILE A 420 -20.50 -26.21 -0.18
CA ILE A 420 -20.50 -26.81 -1.51
C ILE A 420 -20.36 -28.34 -1.36
N ARG A 421 -21.39 -29.08 -1.79
CA ARG A 421 -21.45 -30.56 -1.65
C ARG A 421 -21.34 -31.33 -2.98
N ALA A 422 -21.59 -30.67 -4.10
CA ALA A 422 -21.56 -31.26 -5.44
C ALA A 422 -20.99 -30.24 -6.43
N GLU A 423 -20.36 -30.74 -7.51
CA GLU A 423 -19.74 -29.89 -8.55
C GLU A 423 -20.78 -29.25 -9.47
N ASP A 424 -21.80 -30.01 -9.89
CA ASP A 424 -22.89 -29.55 -10.74
C ASP A 424 -24.24 -30.01 -10.17
N CYS A 425 -25.21 -29.10 -10.15
CA CYS A 425 -26.59 -29.37 -9.75
C CYS A 425 -27.50 -29.72 -10.95
N GLY A 426 -27.02 -29.55 -12.18
CA GLY A 426 -27.74 -29.87 -13.42
C GLY A 426 -28.89 -28.92 -13.78
N THR A 427 -29.00 -27.77 -13.11
CA THR A 427 -30.05 -26.79 -13.39
C THR A 427 -29.71 -25.91 -14.60
N SER A 428 -30.73 -25.53 -15.37
CA SER A 428 -30.63 -24.52 -16.43
C SER A 428 -31.08 -23.13 -15.99
N ASP A 429 -31.62 -23.01 -14.77
CA ASP A 429 -32.15 -21.74 -14.25
C ASP A 429 -31.01 -20.82 -13.78
N GLY A 430 -31.11 -19.53 -14.11
CA GLY A 430 -30.13 -18.52 -13.75
C GLY A 430 -30.70 -17.11 -13.78
N ILE A 431 -29.85 -16.11 -13.58
CA ILE A 431 -30.21 -14.70 -13.62
C ILE A 431 -29.50 -13.99 -14.78
N PHE A 432 -30.18 -13.07 -15.44
CA PHE A 432 -29.55 -12.21 -16.45
C PHE A 432 -28.77 -11.10 -15.74
N VAL A 433 -27.46 -11.04 -15.98
CA VAL A 433 -26.57 -10.03 -15.42
C VAL A 433 -26.33 -8.94 -16.46
N ARG A 434 -26.37 -7.68 -16.05
CA ARG A 434 -26.07 -6.50 -16.88
C ARG A 434 -25.11 -5.58 -16.13
N GLU A 435 -24.38 -4.73 -16.86
CA GLU A 435 -23.59 -3.67 -16.25
C GLU A 435 -24.52 -2.72 -15.48
N VAL A 436 -24.14 -2.39 -14.25
CA VAL A 436 -24.90 -1.48 -13.40
C VAL A 436 -24.45 -0.07 -13.74
N TYR A 437 -25.26 0.66 -14.51
CA TYR A 437 -25.08 2.09 -14.69
C TYR A 437 -25.75 2.82 -13.52
N GLU A 438 -24.99 3.63 -12.79
CA GLU A 438 -25.59 4.68 -11.96
C GLU A 438 -26.19 5.70 -12.93
N SER A 439 -27.51 5.77 -13.00
CA SER A 439 -28.19 6.86 -13.68
C SER A 439 -27.90 8.13 -12.90
N ASP A 440 -27.10 9.03 -13.48
CA ASP A 440 -27.00 10.44 -13.05
C ASP A 440 -28.36 11.11 -13.29
N GLU A 441 -29.31 10.91 -12.37
CA GLU A 441 -30.45 11.81 -12.15
C GLU A 441 -30.20 12.72 -10.95
#